data_AF-A0AAV8R7Y1-F1
#
_entry.id   AF-A0AAV8R7Y1-F1
#
_cell.length_a   1.000
_cell.length_b   1.000
_cell.length_c   1.000
_cell.angle_alpha   90.00
_cell.angle_beta   90.00
_cell.angle_gamma   90.00
#
_symmetry.space_group_name_H-M   'P 1'
#
loop_
_entity.id
_entity.type
_entity.pdbx_description
1 polymer ?
#
loop_
_entity_poly.entity_id
_entity_poly.type
_entity_poly.pdbx_seq_one_letter_code
_entity_poly.pdbx_strand_id
1 'polypeptide(L)'
;MEESKEPVATECREKMTVVVAVDESEGSLYALSWALDNLFPAAVGGAPNKPQPLGRLVLVHAQQPLQHLIMHPVGPAAYATSSVIDSVKKAQDQNSRDVVERAKGICRRRLVEAEAVIVIGDPKETICQAAEQMQTDLLVVGSRGLSKIRRAILGSVSDYCAHHANCPVLIVKPPKGGH
;
A
#
# COMPACT_ATOMS: atom_id res chain seq x y z
N MET A 1 -54.15 3.13 19.21
CA MET A 1 -52.80 2.58 19.49
C MET A 1 -52.15 2.37 18.14
N GLU A 2 -51.49 3.41 17.66
CA GLU A 2 -50.78 3.39 16.38
C GLU A 2 -49.30 3.39 16.77
N GLU A 3 -48.64 2.27 16.53
CA GLU A 3 -47.26 2.04 16.91
C GLU A 3 -46.37 2.80 15.91
N SER A 4 -45.89 3.96 16.34
CA SER A 4 -44.94 4.79 15.63
C SER A 4 -43.63 4.02 15.48
N LYS A 5 -43.42 3.40 14.33
CA LYS A 5 -42.13 2.82 13.94
C LYS A 5 -41.17 3.96 13.64
N GLU A 6 -40.29 4.27 14.57
CA GLU A 6 -39.19 5.22 14.37
C GLU A 6 -38.36 4.78 13.14
N PRO A 7 -37.96 5.72 12.26
CA PRO A 7 -37.04 5.40 11.18
C PRO A 7 -35.69 5.02 11.80
N VAL A 8 -35.26 3.77 11.58
CA VAL A 8 -33.90 3.31 11.87
C VAL A 8 -32.95 4.24 11.10
N ALA A 9 -32.29 5.13 11.85
CA ALA A 9 -31.27 6.01 11.31
C ALA A 9 -30.22 5.13 10.62
N THR A 10 -30.09 5.28 9.32
CA THR A 10 -28.96 4.71 8.57
C THR A 10 -27.73 5.42 9.10
N GLU A 11 -26.98 4.78 10.00
CA GLU A 11 -25.65 5.25 10.40
C GLU A 11 -24.88 5.56 9.12
N CYS A 12 -24.44 6.82 9.00
CA CYS A 12 -23.54 7.24 7.93
C CYS A 12 -22.33 6.31 8.00
N ARG A 13 -22.27 5.34 7.09
CA ARG A 13 -21.16 4.37 7.01
C ARG A 13 -19.86 5.16 7.12
N GLU A 14 -19.06 4.87 8.15
CA GLU A 14 -17.75 5.49 8.29
C GLU A 14 -16.99 5.36 6.97
N LYS A 15 -16.27 6.43 6.59
CA LYS A 15 -15.55 6.47 5.31
C LYS A 15 -14.57 5.30 5.26
N MET A 16 -14.74 4.45 4.25
CA MET A 16 -13.92 3.26 4.06
C MET A 16 -12.43 3.60 3.98
N THR A 17 -11.61 3.09 4.88
CA THR A 17 -10.16 3.22 4.85
C THR A 17 -9.57 2.16 3.91
N VAL A 18 -9.11 2.61 2.75
CA VAL A 18 -8.38 1.77 1.79
C VAL A 18 -6.89 2.02 1.95
N VAL A 19 -6.14 0.96 2.24
CA VAL A 19 -4.69 1.00 2.30
C VAL A 19 -4.13 0.34 1.05
N VAL A 20 -3.17 0.99 0.39
CA VAL A 20 -2.46 0.41 -0.77
C VAL A 20 -0.99 0.26 -0.41
N ALA A 21 -0.48 -0.97 -0.45
CA ALA A 21 0.95 -1.22 -0.32
C ALA A 21 1.67 -0.91 -1.63
N VAL A 22 2.68 -0.05 -1.57
CA VAL A 22 3.48 0.38 -2.72
C VAL A 22 4.97 0.10 -2.51
N ASP A 23 5.62 -0.43 -3.53
CA ASP A 23 7.07 -0.58 -3.62
C ASP A 23 7.56 0.01 -4.96
N GLU A 24 8.82 -0.24 -5.32
CA GLU A 24 9.40 0.21 -6.60
C GLU A 24 8.85 -0.55 -7.82
N SER A 25 8.03 -1.59 -7.62
CA SER A 25 7.60 -2.46 -8.71
C SER A 25 6.44 -1.85 -9.50
N GLU A 26 6.43 -2.13 -10.80
CA GLU A 26 5.29 -1.80 -11.65
C GLU A 26 4.01 -2.54 -11.22
N GLY A 27 4.16 -3.69 -10.55
CA GLY A 27 3.03 -4.47 -10.02
C GLY A 27 2.26 -3.73 -8.93
N SER A 28 2.96 -3.10 -7.99
CA SER A 28 2.30 -2.31 -6.94
C SER A 28 1.74 -1.00 -7.47
N LEU A 29 2.44 -0.33 -8.40
CA LEU A 29 1.94 0.91 -9.02
C LEU A 29 0.72 0.67 -9.93
N TYR A 30 0.67 -0.50 -10.57
CA TYR A 30 -0.53 -0.96 -11.26
C TYR A 30 -1.69 -1.20 -10.27
N ALA A 31 -1.43 -1.85 -9.14
CA ALA A 31 -2.43 -2.06 -8.09
C ALA A 31 -3.01 -0.73 -7.56
N LEU A 32 -2.15 0.27 -7.34
CA LEU A 32 -2.56 1.63 -6.99
C LEU A 32 -3.44 2.25 -8.07
N SER A 33 -3.01 2.17 -9.33
CA SER A 33 -3.78 2.71 -10.45
C SER A 33 -5.17 2.07 -10.54
N TRP A 34 -5.23 0.74 -10.41
CA TRP A 34 -6.48 -0.01 -10.39
C TRP A 34 -7.37 0.43 -9.22
N ALA A 35 -6.82 0.57 -8.01
CA ALA A 35 -7.57 0.99 -6.84
C ALA A 35 -8.18 2.38 -7.04
N LEU A 36 -7.40 3.32 -7.57
CA LEU A 36 -7.89 4.66 -7.87
C LEU A 36 -9.02 4.64 -8.90
N ASP A 37 -8.85 3.89 -10.00
CA ASP A 37 -9.81 3.85 -11.10
C ASP A 37 -11.14 3.17 -10.71
N ASN A 38 -11.13 2.24 -9.76
CA ASN A 38 -12.30 1.43 -9.40
C ASN A 38 -12.93 1.78 -8.05
N LEU A 39 -12.15 2.28 -7.09
CA LEU A 39 -12.61 2.61 -5.73
C LEU A 39 -12.70 4.11 -5.50
N PHE A 40 -12.00 4.91 -6.29
CA PHE A 40 -11.99 6.38 -6.20
C PHE A 40 -12.25 7.04 -7.56
N PRO A 41 -13.32 6.65 -8.28
CA PRO A 41 -13.61 7.24 -9.58
C PRO A 41 -13.76 8.74 -9.42
N ALA A 42 -12.97 9.51 -10.18
CA ALA A 42 -13.13 10.94 -10.23
C ALA A 42 -14.57 11.26 -10.66
N ALA A 43 -15.19 12.25 -10.03
CA ALA A 43 -16.44 12.81 -10.51
C ALA A 43 -16.20 13.40 -11.92
N VAL A 44 -16.42 12.61 -12.96
CA VAL A 44 -16.32 13.07 -14.34
C VAL A 44 -17.56 13.92 -14.62
N GLY A 45 -17.34 15.22 -14.87
CA GLY A 45 -18.36 16.18 -15.25
C GLY A 45 -18.93 16.94 -14.06
N GLY A 46 -19.00 18.27 -14.20
CA GLY A 46 -19.52 19.22 -13.21
C GLY A 46 -21.03 19.10 -12.95
N ALA A 47 -21.52 17.89 -12.66
CA ALA A 47 -22.85 17.65 -12.16
C ALA A 47 -22.92 18.04 -10.67
N PRO A 48 -24.00 18.66 -10.20
CA PRO A 48 -24.15 19.20 -8.84
C PRO A 48 -24.21 18.14 -7.72
N ASN A 49 -23.91 16.88 -8.02
CA ASN A 49 -23.90 15.77 -7.08
C ASN A 49 -22.58 15.00 -7.24
N LYS A 50 -21.51 15.55 -6.64
CA LYS A 50 -20.16 14.98 -6.67
C LYS A 50 -20.20 13.62 -5.94
N PRO A 51 -19.98 12.45 -6.59
CA PRO A 51 -19.77 11.22 -5.85
C PRO A 51 -18.56 11.44 -4.95
N GLN A 52 -18.80 11.46 -3.64
CA GLN A 52 -17.72 11.55 -2.68
C GLN A 52 -16.87 10.28 -2.83
N PRO A 53 -15.54 10.37 -2.76
CA PRO A 53 -14.70 9.18 -2.72
C PRO A 53 -15.23 8.21 -1.66
N LEU A 54 -15.28 6.92 -1.99
CA LEU A 54 -15.85 5.86 -1.13
C LEU A 54 -15.20 5.80 0.26
N GLY A 55 -14.01 6.39 0.42
CA GLY A 55 -13.49 6.76 1.72
C GLY A 55 -12.08 7.39 1.67
N ARG A 56 -11.23 7.05 2.63
CA ARG A 56 -9.86 7.57 2.79
C ARG A 56 -8.86 6.64 2.10
N LEU A 57 -7.90 7.19 1.37
CA LEU A 57 -6.79 6.45 0.76
C LEU A 57 -5.48 6.67 1.54
N VAL A 58 -4.84 5.58 1.95
CA VAL A 58 -3.51 5.62 2.58
C VAL A 58 -2.53 4.74 1.80
N LEU A 59 -1.36 5.29 1.49
CA LEU A 59 -0.25 4.58 0.86
C LEU A 59 0.70 4.08 1.94
N VAL A 60 1.06 2.80 1.91
CA VAL A 60 2.07 2.23 2.81
C VAL A 60 3.26 1.75 1.99
N HIS A 61 4.45 2.24 2.34
CA HIS A 61 5.71 1.74 1.82
C HIS A 61 6.52 1.11 2.96
N ALA A 62 6.94 -0.15 2.79
CA ALA A 62 7.79 -0.84 3.75
C ALA A 62 9.26 -0.72 3.37
N GLN A 63 10.02 0.01 4.20
CA GLN A 63 11.47 0.13 4.11
C GLN A 63 12.12 -1.01 4.89
N GLN A 64 12.80 -1.92 4.17
CA GLN A 64 13.53 -3.01 4.81
C GLN A 64 14.84 -2.50 5.42
N PRO A 65 15.04 -2.61 6.74
CA PRO A 65 16.31 -2.23 7.35
C PRO A 65 17.42 -3.15 6.83
N LEU A 66 18.52 -2.55 6.36
CA LEU A 66 19.66 -3.27 5.79
C LEU A 66 20.40 -4.18 6.81
N GLN A 67 19.97 -4.17 8.07
CA GLN A 67 20.57 -4.90 9.18
C GLN A 67 20.65 -6.41 8.92
N HIS A 68 19.67 -6.96 8.18
CA HIS A 68 19.64 -8.39 7.87
C HIS A 68 20.79 -8.83 6.93
N LEU A 69 21.37 -7.90 6.15
CA LEU A 69 22.54 -8.15 5.30
C LEU A 69 23.87 -8.05 6.08
N ILE A 70 23.89 -7.33 7.20
CA ILE A 70 25.11 -7.07 7.98
C ILE A 70 25.35 -8.15 9.05
N MET A 71 24.31 -8.90 9.45
CA MET A 71 24.40 -9.92 10.52
C MET A 71 24.76 -11.34 10.04
N HIS A 72 24.95 -11.58 8.75
CA HIS A 72 25.54 -12.84 8.30
C HIS A 72 27.06 -12.79 8.55
N PRO A 73 27.66 -13.77 9.25
CA PRO A 73 29.06 -13.71 9.66
C PRO A 73 29.98 -13.97 8.45
N VAL A 74 30.19 -12.96 7.62
CA VAL A 74 31.27 -12.90 6.61
C VAL A 74 32.54 -12.37 7.28
N GLY A 75 32.99 -13.07 8.31
CA GLY A 75 34.33 -12.92 8.91
C GLY A 75 34.65 -11.58 9.58
N PRO A 76 35.85 -11.47 10.18
CA PRO A 76 36.23 -10.34 11.06
C PRO A 76 36.43 -8.98 10.36
N ALA A 77 36.27 -8.90 9.05
CA ALA A 77 36.64 -7.73 8.24
C ALA A 77 35.45 -6.84 7.82
N ALA A 78 34.20 -7.23 8.12
CA ALA A 78 33.01 -6.66 7.49
C ALA A 78 32.16 -5.76 8.40
N TYR A 79 32.72 -5.20 9.47
CA TYR A 79 32.06 -4.06 10.12
C TYR A 79 32.08 -2.89 9.14
N ALA A 80 30.98 -2.71 8.41
CA ALA A 80 30.77 -1.51 7.61
C ALA A 80 31.05 -0.30 8.50
N THR A 81 31.89 0.62 8.03
CA THR A 81 32.17 1.84 8.78
C THR A 81 30.87 2.60 9.02
N SER A 82 30.80 3.37 10.10
CA SER A 82 29.64 4.24 10.37
C SER A 82 29.26 5.10 9.16
N SER A 83 30.26 5.60 8.42
CA SER A 83 30.05 6.33 7.16
C SER A 83 29.35 5.52 6.05
N VAL A 84 29.66 4.23 5.91
CA VAL A 84 28.99 3.35 4.94
C VAL A 84 27.57 3.06 5.40
N ILE A 85 27.38 2.78 6.69
CA ILE A 85 26.05 2.55 7.29
C ILE A 85 25.16 3.79 7.10
N ASP A 86 25.66 4.99 7.40
CA ASP A 86 24.94 6.24 7.24
C ASP A 86 24.63 6.55 5.78
N SER A 87 25.57 6.28 4.87
CA SER A 87 25.36 6.47 3.43
C SER A 87 24.28 5.55 2.90
N VAL A 88 24.28 4.27 3.31
CA VAL A 88 23.25 3.32 2.91
C VAL A 88 21.90 3.68 3.51
N LYS A 89 21.84 4.07 4.79
CA LYS A 89 20.60 4.54 5.43
C LYS A 89 20.03 5.74 4.68
N LYS A 90 20.87 6.73 4.35
CA LYS A 90 20.45 7.90 3.58
C LYS A 90 19.94 7.53 2.19
N ALA A 91 20.57 6.57 1.52
CA ALA A 91 20.12 6.07 0.22
C ALA A 91 18.77 5.34 0.34
N GLN A 92 18.56 4.53 1.38
CA GLN A 92 17.27 3.88 1.64
C GLN A 92 16.17 4.90 1.93
N ASP A 93 16.44 5.88 2.79
CA ASP A 93 15.47 6.93 3.12
C ASP A 93 15.09 7.75 1.87
N GLN A 94 16.05 8.02 0.98
CA GLN A 94 15.79 8.68 -0.28
C GLN A 94 14.94 7.81 -1.21
N ASN A 95 15.27 6.52 -1.35
CA ASN A 95 14.51 5.59 -2.17
C ASN A 95 13.05 5.47 -1.69
N SER A 96 12.83 5.35 -0.38
CA SER A 96 11.47 5.32 0.21
C SER A 96 10.67 6.59 -0.13
N ARG A 97 11.32 7.76 -0.08
CA ARG A 97 10.69 9.03 -0.48
C ARG A 97 10.34 9.05 -1.96
N ASP A 98 11.23 8.55 -2.82
CA ASP A 98 11.02 8.53 -4.27
C ASP A 98 9.85 7.61 -4.64
N VAL A 99 9.73 6.44 -4.01
CA VAL A 99 8.59 5.51 -4.18
C VAL A 99 7.28 6.19 -3.78
N VAL A 100 7.24 6.80 -2.59
CA VAL A 100 6.05 7.50 -2.09
C VAL A 100 5.68 8.68 -2.99
N GLU A 101 6.65 9.48 -3.44
CA GLU A 101 6.38 10.61 -4.33
C GLU A 101 5.87 10.16 -5.70
N ARG A 102 6.43 9.08 -6.25
CA ARG A 102 5.93 8.46 -7.49
C ARG A 102 4.47 8.03 -7.33
N ALA A 103 4.15 7.34 -6.23
CA ALA A 103 2.80 6.89 -5.92
C ALA A 103 1.83 8.08 -5.72
N LYS A 104 2.20 9.10 -4.94
CA LYS A 104 1.43 10.34 -4.79
C LYS A 104 1.23 11.07 -6.11
N GLY A 105 2.20 11.03 -7.03
CA GLY A 105 2.07 11.54 -8.39
C GLY A 105 0.94 10.85 -9.17
N ILE A 106 0.78 9.53 -9.01
CA ILE A 106 -0.31 8.74 -9.60
C ILE A 106 -1.67 9.16 -9.02
N CYS A 107 -1.75 9.37 -7.70
CA CYS A 107 -2.97 9.84 -7.03
C CYS A 107 -3.39 11.25 -7.48
N ARG A 108 -2.42 12.20 -7.53
CA ARG A 108 -2.66 13.58 -7.98
C ARG A 108 -3.24 13.67 -9.39
N ARG A 109 -2.76 12.84 -10.32
CA ARG A 109 -3.29 12.79 -11.69
C ARG A 109 -4.75 12.35 -11.77
N ARG A 110 -5.26 11.67 -10.74
CA ARG A 110 -6.65 11.24 -10.61
C ARG A 110 -7.46 12.11 -9.64
N LEU A 111 -6.89 13.22 -9.17
CA LEU A 111 -7.51 14.14 -8.22
C LEU A 111 -7.94 13.46 -6.90
N VAL A 112 -7.17 12.45 -6.48
CA VAL A 112 -7.39 11.75 -5.20
C VAL A 112 -6.30 12.17 -4.22
N GLU A 113 -6.71 12.69 -3.06
CA GLU A 113 -5.82 12.94 -1.94
C GLU A 113 -5.46 11.62 -1.26
N ALA A 114 -4.16 11.42 -0.99
CA ALA A 114 -3.66 10.22 -0.35
C ALA A 114 -2.67 10.58 0.75
N GLU A 115 -2.91 10.03 1.94
CA GLU A 115 -1.90 10.00 3.00
C GLU A 115 -0.82 8.98 2.63
N ALA A 116 0.40 9.15 3.15
CA ALA A 116 1.47 8.18 2.92
C ALA A 116 2.27 7.95 4.19
N VAL A 117 2.53 6.68 4.48
CA VAL A 117 3.27 6.21 5.64
C VAL A 117 4.41 5.33 5.16
N ILE A 118 5.61 5.59 5.66
CA ILE A 118 6.77 4.72 5.49
C ILE A 118 6.92 3.94 6.80
N VAL A 119 6.87 2.62 6.71
CA VAL A 119 7.07 1.70 7.85
C VAL A 119 8.41 1.00 7.70
N ILE A 120 9.09 0.70 8.81
CA ILE A 120 10.42 0.09 8.81
C ILE A 120 10.33 -1.34 9.35
N GLY A 121 10.78 -2.33 8.59
CA GLY A 121 10.83 -3.74 9.01
C GLY A 121 10.64 -4.71 7.85
N ASP A 122 10.27 -5.97 8.15
CA ASP A 122 9.86 -6.92 7.11
C ASP A 122 8.55 -6.46 6.48
N PRO A 123 8.44 -6.34 5.13
CA PRO A 123 7.23 -5.87 4.46
C PRO A 123 6.02 -6.74 4.77
N LYS A 124 6.20 -8.05 4.93
CA LYS A 124 5.12 -8.99 5.24
C LYS A 124 4.42 -8.62 6.55
N GLU A 125 5.21 -8.39 7.59
CA GLU A 125 4.72 -8.09 8.93
C GLU A 125 4.26 -6.64 9.05
N THR A 126 5.11 -5.70 8.62
CA THR A 126 4.86 -4.27 8.79
C THR A 126 3.65 -3.78 7.99
N ILE A 127 3.37 -4.34 6.82
CA ILE A 127 2.15 -4.00 6.06
C ILE A 127 0.90 -4.49 6.80
N CYS A 128 0.89 -5.71 7.34
CA CYS A 128 -0.25 -6.22 8.11
C CYS A 128 -0.47 -5.41 9.39
N GLN A 129 0.62 -5.09 10.12
CA GLN A 129 0.57 -4.26 11.32
C GLN A 129 0.07 -2.83 11.02
N ALA A 130 0.55 -2.22 9.94
CA ALA A 130 0.09 -0.91 9.53
C ALA A 130 -1.40 -0.92 9.17
N ALA A 131 -1.86 -1.97 8.46
CA ALA A 131 -3.26 -2.13 8.12
C ALA A 131 -4.16 -2.23 9.37
N GLU A 132 -3.73 -2.98 10.38
CA GLU A 132 -4.42 -3.09 11.67
C GLU A 132 -4.44 -1.76 12.43
N GLN A 133 -3.29 -1.08 12.56
CA GLN A 133 -3.18 0.21 13.25
C GLN A 133 -4.05 1.30 12.63
N MET A 134 -4.24 1.26 11.31
CA MET A 134 -5.05 2.24 10.58
C MET A 134 -6.54 1.88 10.51
N GLN A 135 -6.95 0.75 11.12
CA GLN A 135 -8.31 0.22 11.04
C GLN A 135 -8.77 0.09 9.58
N THR A 136 -7.95 -0.62 8.80
CA THR A 136 -8.14 -0.76 7.35
C THR A 136 -9.38 -1.59 7.02
N ASP A 137 -10.25 -1.06 6.17
CA ASP A 137 -11.41 -1.78 5.63
C ASP A 137 -11.06 -2.63 4.40
N LEU A 138 -10.03 -2.22 3.66
CA LEU A 138 -9.51 -2.96 2.51
C LEU A 138 -8.01 -2.70 2.30
N LEU A 139 -7.22 -3.77 2.37
CA LEU A 139 -5.81 -3.75 2.00
C LEU A 139 -5.65 -4.15 0.53
N VAL A 140 -5.07 -3.27 -0.28
CA VAL A 140 -4.76 -3.51 -1.68
C VAL A 140 -3.26 -3.74 -1.85
N VAL A 141 -2.91 -4.85 -2.49
CA VAL A 141 -1.53 -5.21 -2.80
C VAL A 141 -1.39 -5.64 -4.26
N GLY A 142 -0.22 -5.41 -4.84
CA GLY A 142 0.12 -6.03 -6.14
C GLY A 142 0.25 -7.54 -6.00
N SER A 143 -0.08 -8.30 -7.05
CA SER A 143 0.12 -9.77 -7.07
C SER A 143 1.59 -10.18 -7.04
N ARG A 144 2.49 -9.24 -7.35
CA ARG A 144 3.95 -9.39 -7.34
C ARG A 144 4.59 -8.05 -6.99
N GLY A 145 5.76 -8.11 -6.37
CA GLY A 145 6.64 -6.97 -6.12
C GLY A 145 7.90 -7.04 -6.98
N LEU A 146 9.05 -6.73 -6.38
CA LEU A 146 10.36 -6.66 -7.03
C LEU A 146 10.87 -7.99 -7.66
N SER A 147 10.29 -9.13 -7.28
CA SER A 147 10.73 -10.45 -7.76
C SER A 147 10.21 -10.79 -9.17
N LYS A 148 11.11 -11.11 -10.11
CA LYS A 148 10.79 -11.42 -11.53
C LYS A 148 10.29 -12.86 -11.79
N ILE A 149 9.63 -13.49 -10.82
CA ILE A 149 9.19 -14.89 -10.96
C ILE A 149 8.02 -15.00 -11.94
N ARG A 150 8.22 -15.74 -13.04
CA ARG A 150 7.30 -15.77 -14.19
C ARG A 150 6.08 -16.70 -14.04
N ARG A 151 6.04 -17.62 -13.07
CA ARG A 151 4.96 -18.63 -12.93
C ARG A 151 3.84 -18.17 -11.99
N ALA A 152 2.65 -18.76 -12.12
CA ALA A 152 1.37 -18.42 -11.46
C ALA A 152 1.36 -18.48 -9.92
N ILE A 153 2.33 -17.85 -9.27
CA ILE A 153 2.57 -17.80 -7.83
C ILE A 153 2.45 -16.34 -7.42
N LEU A 154 1.77 -16.10 -6.29
CA LEU A 154 1.71 -14.79 -5.64
C LEU A 154 3.11 -14.37 -5.15
N GLY A 155 3.35 -13.07 -5.08
CA GLY A 155 4.52 -12.54 -4.38
C GLY A 155 4.48 -12.92 -2.90
N SER A 156 5.66 -13.03 -2.27
CA SER A 156 5.77 -13.43 -0.86
C SER A 156 5.04 -12.49 0.11
N VAL A 157 4.96 -11.20 -0.21
CA VAL A 157 4.20 -10.20 0.56
C VAL A 157 2.70 -10.39 0.37
N SER A 158 2.25 -10.47 -0.89
CA SER A 158 0.82 -10.62 -1.22
C SER A 158 0.24 -11.91 -0.65
N ASP A 159 0.99 -13.00 -0.75
CA ASP A 159 0.65 -14.30 -0.16
C ASP A 159 0.57 -14.22 1.37
N TYR A 160 1.55 -13.56 2.02
CA TYR A 160 1.53 -13.37 3.46
C TYR A 160 0.33 -12.54 3.92
N CYS A 161 0.08 -11.39 3.28
CA CYS A 161 -1.06 -10.53 3.61
C CYS A 161 -2.39 -11.27 3.47
N ALA A 162 -2.56 -12.09 2.43
CA ALA A 162 -3.79 -12.86 2.22
C ALA A 162 -4.11 -13.83 3.38
N HIS A 163 -3.09 -14.31 4.08
CA HIS A 163 -3.24 -15.25 5.20
C HIS A 163 -3.24 -14.58 6.58
N HIS A 164 -2.65 -13.38 6.73
CA HIS A 164 -2.36 -12.79 8.04
C HIS A 164 -2.96 -11.39 8.26
N ALA A 165 -3.45 -10.71 7.23
CA ALA A 165 -4.09 -9.42 7.43
C ALA A 165 -5.45 -9.60 8.13
N ASN A 166 -5.72 -8.79 9.16
CA ASN A 166 -7.00 -8.78 9.88
C ASN A 166 -8.13 -8.05 9.13
N CYS A 167 -7.92 -7.73 7.86
CA CYS A 167 -8.88 -7.02 7.01
C CYS A 167 -8.98 -7.70 5.62
N PRO A 168 -10.06 -7.44 4.86
CA PRO A 168 -10.16 -7.88 3.47
C PRO A 168 -8.93 -7.49 2.65
N VAL A 169 -8.41 -8.44 1.87
CA VAL A 169 -7.25 -8.22 1.00
C VAL A 169 -7.65 -8.33 -0.47
N LEU A 170 -7.36 -7.28 -1.24
CA LEU A 170 -7.46 -7.27 -2.69
C LEU A 170 -6.07 -7.40 -3.31
N ILE A 171 -5.86 -8.50 -4.02
CA ILE A 171 -4.64 -8.74 -4.77
C ILE A 171 -4.85 -8.38 -6.25
N VAL A 172 -4.18 -7.35 -6.72
CA VAL A 172 -4.32 -6.86 -8.09
C VAL A 172 -3.22 -7.43 -8.98
N LYS A 173 -3.63 -8.11 -10.04
CA LYS A 173 -2.72 -8.67 -11.05
C LYS A 173 -2.72 -7.81 -12.32
N PRO A 174 -1.56 -7.38 -12.83
CA PRO A 174 -1.50 -6.70 -14.12
C PRO A 174 -1.91 -7.63 -15.28
N PRO A 175 -2.55 -7.11 -16.33
CA PRO A 175 -2.96 -7.89 -17.49
C PRO A 175 -1.75 -8.52 -18.18
N LYS A 176 -1.94 -9.69 -18.78
CA LYS A 176 -0.88 -10.35 -19.55
C LYS A 176 -0.63 -9.54 -20.84
N GLY A 177 0.55 -8.95 -21.01
CA GLY A 177 0.98 -8.37 -22.29
C GLY A 177 1.29 -6.87 -22.34
N GLY A 178 1.35 -6.15 -21.21
CA GLY A 178 1.84 -4.77 -21.17
C GLY A 178 3.34 -4.72 -20.92
N HIS A 179 4.14 -4.81 -21.97
CA HIS A 179 5.55 -4.38 -22.00
C HIS A 179 5.66 -3.15 -22.87
#